data_AF-A0A9Q0NVT8-F1
#
_entry.id   AF-A0A9Q0NVT8-F1
#
_cell.length_a   1.000
_cell.length_b   1.000
_cell.length_c   1.000
_cell.angle_alpha   90.00
_cell.angle_beta   90.00
_cell.angle_gamma   90.00
#
_symmetry.space_group_name_H-M   'P 1'
#
loop_
_entity.id
_entity.type
_entity.pdbx_description
1 polymer ?
#
loop_
_entity_poly.entity_id
_entity_poly.type
_entity_poly.pdbx_seq_one_letter_code
_entity_poly.pdbx_strand_id
1 'polypeptide(L)'
;MRALSAKVSSLLAEAYDALDPNGNITIKWDVLQWTPDGYVAVVTMYNFQKYRRIQSPGWTLGWTWAKKEVIWSMLGAQTTEQGDCSKFKGNVPHCCQKNPAVVDLLPGTPYNQQIAHCCKGGVMSSWAQDPANAVSSFQVSVGAAGTTNKTVRVPKNITLKAPGPGYTCGPVKIVRPTVFLSADKRRFTQALSKFLPQLFSE
;
A
#
# COMPACT_ATOMS: atom_id res chain seq x y z
N MET A 1 16.26 -0.72 1.22
CA MET A 1 15.51 -1.92 0.76
C MET A 1 14.63 -2.39 1.87
N ARG A 2 13.34 -2.11 1.79
CA ARG A 2 12.43 -2.43 2.89
C ARG A 2 11.14 -2.91 2.25
N ALA A 3 10.91 -4.22 2.28
CA ALA A 3 9.55 -4.69 2.41
C ALA A 3 9.09 -4.16 3.77
N LEU A 4 8.13 -3.25 3.75
CA LEU A 4 7.64 -2.64 4.98
C LEU A 4 6.30 -3.24 5.30
N SER A 5 6.08 -3.50 6.58
CA SER A 5 4.77 -3.79 7.09
C SER A 5 4.46 -2.77 8.18
N ALA A 6 3.35 -2.06 8.00
CA ALA A 6 2.71 -1.32 9.07
C ALA A 6 1.49 -2.12 9.50
N LYS A 7 1.39 -2.40 10.80
CA LYS A 7 0.14 -2.89 11.40
C LYS A 7 -0.68 -1.68 11.80
N VAL A 8 -1.94 -1.67 11.38
CA VAL A 8 -2.93 -0.66 11.72
C VAL A 8 -3.95 -1.33 12.63
N SER A 9 -4.08 -0.79 13.84
CA SER A 9 -4.98 -1.29 14.88
C SER A 9 -6.02 -0.23 15.20
N SER A 10 -7.24 -0.65 15.51
CA SER A 10 -8.24 0.28 16.04
C SER A 10 -7.97 0.50 17.54
N LEU A 11 -7.62 1.73 17.93
CA LEU A 11 -7.25 2.06 19.33
C LEU A 11 -8.14 3.15 19.97
N LEU A 12 -9.15 3.65 19.26
CA LEU A 12 -10.16 4.50 19.90
C LEU A 12 -11.10 3.62 20.74
N ALA A 13 -11.55 4.11 21.89
CA ALA A 13 -12.56 3.44 22.72
C ALA A 13 -13.85 3.11 21.93
N GLU A 14 -14.10 3.84 20.83
CA GLU A 14 -15.22 3.61 19.90
C GLU A 14 -14.89 2.64 18.75
N ALA A 15 -13.62 2.22 18.60
CA ALA A 15 -13.13 1.36 17.51
C ALA A 15 -12.61 0.00 18.00
N TYR A 16 -12.43 -0.16 19.32
CA TYR A 16 -12.06 -1.41 19.96
C TYR A 16 -13.22 -2.40 19.87
N ASP A 17 -13.00 -3.50 19.13
CA ASP A 17 -13.96 -4.60 19.05
C ASP A 17 -13.60 -5.65 20.10
N ALA A 18 -14.35 -5.68 21.21
CA ALA A 18 -14.16 -6.66 22.27
C ALA A 18 -14.33 -8.12 21.77
N LEU A 19 -15.05 -8.31 20.65
CA LEU A 19 -15.25 -9.62 20.00
C LEU A 19 -14.08 -10.00 19.07
N ASP A 20 -13.21 -9.03 18.73
CA ASP A 20 -12.01 -9.24 17.92
C ASP A 20 -10.80 -8.41 18.41
N PRO A 21 -10.29 -8.69 19.62
CA PRO A 21 -9.24 -7.89 20.25
C PRO A 21 -7.89 -7.92 19.52
N ASN A 22 -7.70 -8.87 18.59
CA ASN A 22 -6.48 -9.02 17.79
C ASN A 22 -6.65 -8.58 16.32
N GLY A 23 -7.85 -8.13 15.96
CA GLY A 23 -8.18 -7.66 14.62
C GLY A 23 -7.29 -6.48 14.22
N ASN A 24 -6.72 -6.54 13.02
CA ASN A 24 -5.90 -5.45 12.50
C ASN A 24 -5.98 -5.39 10.98
N ILE A 25 -5.63 -4.23 10.44
CA ILE A 25 -5.36 -4.06 9.01
C ILE A 25 -3.85 -3.98 8.84
N THR A 26 -3.28 -4.86 8.03
CA THR A 26 -1.85 -4.85 7.74
C THR A 26 -1.61 -4.23 6.38
N ILE A 27 -0.76 -3.21 6.32
CA ILE A 27 -0.35 -2.55 5.08
C ILE A 27 1.07 -2.99 4.79
N LYS A 28 1.27 -3.60 3.62
CA LYS A 28 2.58 -3.99 3.11
C LYS A 28 3.00 -3.05 1.99
N TRP A 29 4.27 -2.68 1.98
CA TRP A 29 4.89 -1.87 0.92
C TRP A 29 6.07 -2.65 0.37
N ASP A 30 5.87 -3.25 -0.78
CA ASP A 30 6.83 -4.15 -1.42
C ASP A 30 7.46 -3.47 -2.63
N VAL A 31 8.74 -3.07 -2.49
CA VAL A 31 9.51 -2.49 -3.60
C VAL A 31 9.88 -3.59 -4.58
N LEU A 32 9.42 -3.50 -5.83
CA LEU A 32 9.64 -4.53 -6.85
C LEU A 32 10.92 -4.30 -7.65
N GLN A 33 11.15 -3.06 -8.06
CA GLN A 33 12.30 -2.71 -8.90
C GLN A 33 12.71 -1.24 -8.71
N TRP A 34 13.97 -0.95 -9.01
CA TRP A 34 14.51 0.40 -9.06
C TRP A 34 14.20 1.06 -10.41
N THR A 35 13.95 2.36 -10.39
CA THR A 35 13.91 3.22 -11.58
C THR A 35 15.12 4.16 -11.56
N PRO A 36 15.41 4.90 -12.64
CA PRO A 36 16.53 5.85 -12.68
C PRO A 36 16.46 6.97 -11.63
N ASP A 37 15.28 7.23 -11.06
CA ASP A 37 15.06 8.33 -10.10
C ASP A 37 14.31 7.91 -8.83
N GLY A 38 13.94 6.63 -8.71
CA GLY A 38 13.20 6.09 -7.57
C GLY A 38 12.91 4.60 -7.71
N TYR A 39 11.67 4.17 -7.54
CA TYR A 39 11.31 2.75 -7.55
C TYR A 39 9.84 2.51 -7.87
N VAL A 40 9.52 1.27 -8.25
CA VAL A 40 8.15 0.77 -8.34
C VAL A 40 7.86 -0.09 -7.11
N ALA A 41 6.72 0.13 -6.46
CA ALA A 41 6.26 -0.68 -5.34
C ALA A 41 4.80 -1.11 -5.50
N VAL A 42 4.47 -2.26 -4.92
CA VAL A 42 3.09 -2.68 -4.70
C VAL A 42 2.75 -2.47 -3.24
N VAL A 43 1.64 -1.79 -3.00
CA VAL A 43 1.09 -1.55 -1.68
C VAL A 43 -0.12 -2.44 -1.50
N THR A 44 -0.09 -3.33 -0.51
CA THR A 44 -1.15 -4.31 -0.27
C THR A 44 -1.71 -4.14 1.13
N MET A 45 -3.02 -4.00 1.23
CA MET A 45 -3.77 -3.94 2.47
C MET A 45 -4.47 -5.26 2.71
N TYR A 46 -4.31 -5.80 3.91
CA TYR A 46 -4.98 -7.02 4.39
C TYR A 46 -5.86 -6.67 5.57
N ASN A 47 -7.15 -6.97 5.49
CA ASN A 47 -8.06 -6.80 6.61
C ASN A 47 -8.16 -8.09 7.43
N PHE A 48 -7.28 -8.26 8.41
CA PHE A 48 -7.27 -9.41 9.33
C PHE A 48 -8.25 -9.28 10.50
N GLN A 49 -9.26 -8.41 10.37
CA GLN A 49 -10.38 -8.39 11.32
C GLN A 49 -11.30 -9.59 11.06
N LYS A 50 -12.06 -10.01 12.07
CA LYS A 50 -13.02 -11.12 11.97
C LYS A 50 -14.36 -10.68 11.41
N TYR A 51 -14.92 -9.58 11.89
CA TYR A 51 -16.29 -9.18 11.56
C TYR A 51 -16.39 -7.81 10.89
N ARG A 52 -15.37 -6.97 11.08
CA ARG A 52 -15.39 -5.59 10.58
C ARG A 52 -14.96 -5.54 9.11
N ARG A 53 -15.86 -5.03 8.28
CA ARG A 53 -15.65 -4.77 6.85
C ARG A 53 -15.43 -3.27 6.63
N ILE A 54 -14.65 -2.92 5.63
CA ILE A 54 -14.60 -1.55 5.10
C ILE A 54 -15.70 -1.46 4.03
N GLN A 55 -16.74 -0.69 4.33
CA GLN A 55 -17.85 -0.45 3.42
C GLN A 55 -17.61 0.80 2.56
N SER A 56 -18.48 1.04 1.58
CA SER A 56 -18.50 2.29 0.80
C SER A 56 -18.64 3.50 1.74
N PRO A 57 -17.93 4.64 1.51
CA PRO A 57 -17.10 5.01 0.34
C PRO A 57 -15.70 4.37 0.24
N GLY A 58 -15.37 3.39 1.09
CA GLY A 58 -14.12 2.65 1.02
C GLY A 58 -12.98 3.26 1.83
N TRP A 59 -11.79 2.68 1.73
CA TRP A 59 -10.61 3.19 2.41
C TRP A 59 -9.99 4.39 1.68
N THR A 60 -9.36 5.27 2.46
CA THR A 60 -8.42 6.29 2.01
C THR A 60 -7.12 6.12 2.75
N LEU A 61 -6.05 5.82 2.02
CA LEU A 61 -4.72 5.61 2.56
C LEU A 61 -3.88 6.86 2.34
N GLY A 62 -3.39 7.44 3.43
CA GLY A 62 -2.47 8.58 3.38
C GLY A 62 -1.10 8.22 3.95
N TRP A 63 -0.07 8.92 3.51
CA TRP A 63 1.25 8.86 4.13
C TRP A 63 1.99 10.18 3.92
N THR A 64 3.13 10.35 4.56
CA THR A 64 4.03 11.49 4.35
C THR A 64 5.36 11.01 3.80
N TRP A 65 5.76 11.57 2.65
CA TRP A 65 7.08 11.30 2.08
C TRP A 65 8.19 11.76 3.01
N ALA A 66 9.35 11.11 3.01
CA ALA A 66 10.43 11.49 3.91
C ALA A 66 11.19 12.73 3.44
N LYS A 67 11.28 12.95 2.13
CA LYS A 67 12.07 14.00 1.46
C LYS A 67 11.23 14.76 0.40
N LYS A 68 11.50 14.59 -0.89
CA LYS A 68 10.81 15.31 -1.98
C LYS A 68 10.31 14.31 -3.03
N GLU A 69 9.97 13.11 -2.57
CA GLU A 69 9.42 12.05 -3.40
C GLU A 69 8.11 12.51 -4.05
N VAL A 70 7.87 12.02 -5.25
CA VAL A 70 6.65 12.27 -6.03
C VAL A 70 6.10 10.94 -6.54
N ILE A 71 4.84 10.93 -6.96
CA ILE A 71 4.22 9.77 -7.61
C ILE A 71 4.21 10.02 -9.10
N TRP A 72 4.94 9.21 -9.87
CA TRP A 72 4.92 9.28 -11.33
C TRP A 72 3.64 8.70 -11.91
N SER A 73 3.22 7.55 -11.41
CA SER A 73 2.03 6.85 -11.89
C SER A 73 1.52 5.85 -10.85
N MET A 74 0.26 5.46 -10.99
CA MET A 74 -0.40 4.46 -10.15
C MET A 74 -1.24 3.50 -11.01
N LEU A 75 -1.42 2.28 -10.52
CA LEU A 75 -2.35 1.29 -11.07
C LEU A 75 -3.21 0.73 -9.94
N GLY A 76 -4.50 0.56 -10.18
CA GLY A 76 -5.47 0.06 -9.21
C GLY A 76 -5.96 1.09 -8.18
N ALA A 77 -5.27 2.21 -8.02
CA ALA A 77 -5.66 3.30 -7.15
C ALA A 77 -5.25 4.65 -7.75
N GLN A 78 -5.78 5.73 -7.20
CA GLN A 78 -5.43 7.11 -7.59
C GLN A 78 -5.33 8.01 -6.37
N THR A 79 -4.50 9.05 -6.47
CA THR A 79 -4.51 10.13 -5.49
C THR A 79 -5.77 10.99 -5.60
N THR A 80 -6.28 11.47 -4.47
CA THR A 80 -7.43 12.38 -4.45
C THR A 80 -7.08 13.77 -4.96
N GLU A 81 -5.82 14.17 -4.83
CA GLU A 81 -5.30 15.46 -5.26
C GLU A 81 -3.92 15.29 -5.90
N GLN A 82 -3.62 16.12 -6.91
CA GLN A 82 -2.31 16.13 -7.57
C GLN A 82 -1.29 17.00 -6.79
N GLY A 83 -1.71 18.13 -6.23
CA GLY A 83 -0.84 19.12 -5.59
C GLY A 83 -0.05 19.99 -6.58
N ASP A 84 0.87 20.80 -6.03
CA ASP A 84 1.70 21.70 -6.85
C ASP A 84 2.88 20.96 -7.50
N CYS A 85 2.71 20.62 -8.77
CA CYS A 85 3.75 20.03 -9.62
C CYS A 85 4.49 21.05 -10.51
N SER A 86 4.36 22.36 -10.28
CA SER A 86 4.91 23.43 -11.15
C SER A 86 6.43 23.34 -11.43
N LYS A 87 7.17 22.63 -10.56
CA LYS A 87 8.62 22.39 -10.73
C LYS A 87 8.95 21.48 -11.90
N PHE A 88 8.01 20.68 -12.39
CA PHE A 88 8.22 19.71 -13.45
C PHE A 88 7.81 20.32 -14.80
N LYS A 89 8.80 20.71 -15.61
CA LYS A 89 8.61 21.30 -16.94
C LYS A 89 8.67 20.21 -18.02
N GLY A 90 7.59 19.45 -18.22
CA GLY A 90 7.53 18.36 -19.19
C GLY A 90 6.66 17.22 -18.69
N ASN A 91 7.27 16.10 -18.31
CA ASN A 91 6.55 15.01 -17.67
C ASN A 91 6.12 15.45 -16.26
N VAL A 92 4.82 15.71 -16.11
CA VAL A 92 4.21 16.08 -14.82
C VAL A 92 3.87 14.80 -14.07
N PRO A 93 4.32 14.65 -12.80
CA PRO A 93 3.95 13.50 -11.98
C PRO A 93 2.44 13.42 -11.73
N HIS A 94 1.94 12.20 -11.53
CA HIS A 94 0.57 11.94 -11.06
C HIS A 94 0.24 12.68 -9.77
N CYS A 95 1.20 12.81 -8.84
CA CYS A 95 1.04 13.59 -7.62
C CYS A 95 2.38 14.10 -7.08
N CYS A 96 2.42 15.38 -6.69
CA CYS A 96 3.58 16.04 -6.07
C CYS A 96 3.36 16.43 -4.61
N GLN A 97 2.22 16.06 -4.03
CA GLN A 97 1.95 16.34 -2.63
C GLN A 97 2.93 15.62 -1.72
N LYS A 98 3.36 16.32 -0.66
CA LYS A 98 4.20 15.77 0.39
C LYS A 98 3.49 14.69 1.20
N ASN A 99 2.18 14.81 1.33
CA ASN A 99 1.28 13.98 2.12
C ASN A 99 0.09 13.47 1.28
N PRO A 100 0.34 12.64 0.24
CA PRO A 100 -0.71 12.21 -0.66
C PRO A 100 -1.77 11.39 0.08
N ALA A 101 -3.03 11.55 -0.33
CA ALA A 101 -4.14 10.67 0.02
C ALA A 101 -4.55 9.87 -1.21
N VAL A 102 -4.68 8.56 -1.05
CA VAL A 102 -4.96 7.59 -2.12
C VAL A 102 -6.25 6.85 -1.84
N VAL A 103 -7.03 6.67 -2.89
CA VAL A 103 -8.26 5.87 -2.91
C VAL A 103 -8.16 4.81 -4.00
N ASP A 104 -8.78 3.67 -3.74
CA ASP A 104 -8.93 2.60 -4.72
C ASP A 104 -9.75 3.08 -5.93
N LEU A 105 -9.51 2.50 -7.10
CA LEU A 105 -10.35 2.76 -8.27
C LEU A 105 -11.71 2.07 -8.13
N LEU A 106 -12.69 2.50 -8.94
CA LEU A 106 -14.03 1.94 -8.92
C LEU A 106 -14.12 0.65 -9.77
N PRO A 107 -15.11 -0.23 -9.50
CA PRO A 107 -15.44 -1.34 -10.39
C PRO A 107 -15.68 -0.84 -11.82
N GLY A 108 -15.23 -1.62 -12.82
CA GLY A 108 -15.32 -1.24 -14.24
C GLY A 108 -14.12 -0.45 -14.77
N THR A 109 -13.09 -0.23 -13.95
CA THR A 109 -11.80 0.33 -14.38
C THR A 109 -11.24 -0.45 -15.58
N PRO A 110 -10.66 0.19 -16.62
CA PRO A 110 -10.04 -0.50 -17.76
C PRO A 110 -8.93 -1.48 -17.35
N TYR A 111 -8.79 -2.61 -18.05
CA TYR A 111 -7.84 -3.69 -17.68
C TYR A 111 -6.38 -3.21 -17.57
N ASN A 112 -5.96 -2.26 -18.42
CA ASN A 112 -4.61 -1.68 -18.39
C ASN A 112 -4.32 -0.80 -17.17
N GLN A 113 -5.35 -0.47 -16.38
CA GLN A 113 -5.25 0.30 -15.14
C GLN A 113 -5.48 -0.57 -13.89
N GLN A 114 -5.72 -1.87 -14.07
CA GLN A 114 -5.98 -2.80 -12.98
C GLN A 114 -4.71 -3.50 -12.49
N ILE A 115 -4.76 -3.94 -11.24
CA ILE A 115 -3.83 -4.90 -10.63
C ILE A 115 -4.64 -5.89 -9.79
N ALA A 116 -4.06 -7.02 -9.41
CA ALA A 116 -4.72 -8.01 -8.56
C ALA A 116 -5.29 -7.37 -7.28
N HIS A 117 -6.53 -7.75 -6.93
CA HIS A 117 -7.23 -7.28 -5.73
C HIS A 117 -7.51 -5.77 -5.65
N CYS A 118 -7.36 -4.99 -6.74
CA CYS A 118 -7.75 -3.58 -6.76
C CYS A 118 -9.23 -3.39 -7.11
N CYS A 119 -9.61 -2.13 -7.20
CA CYS A 119 -10.67 -1.63 -8.06
C CYS A 119 -12.07 -1.99 -7.59
N LYS A 120 -12.25 -2.03 -6.26
CA LYS A 120 -13.51 -2.32 -5.58
C LYS A 120 -14.11 -1.07 -4.93
N GLY A 121 -13.63 0.12 -5.30
CA GLY A 121 -14.00 1.38 -4.65
C GLY A 121 -13.60 1.41 -3.18
N GLY A 122 -12.53 0.71 -2.81
CA GLY A 122 -11.98 0.72 -1.46
C GLY A 122 -12.76 -0.14 -0.47
N VAL A 123 -13.73 -0.92 -0.95
CA VAL A 123 -14.48 -1.87 -0.12
C VAL A 123 -13.62 -3.11 0.14
N MET A 124 -13.55 -3.53 1.40
CA MET A 124 -12.83 -4.73 1.82
C MET A 124 -13.67 -5.54 2.81
N SER A 125 -13.76 -6.85 2.57
CA SER A 125 -14.34 -7.77 3.55
C SER A 125 -13.39 -7.99 4.72
N SER A 126 -13.85 -8.70 5.74
CA SER A 126 -13.01 -9.19 6.83
C SER A 126 -12.41 -10.55 6.43
N TRP A 127 -11.22 -10.86 6.92
CA TRP A 127 -10.54 -12.12 6.56
C TRP A 127 -11.35 -13.35 6.95
N ALA A 128 -12.05 -13.31 8.08
CA ALA A 128 -12.84 -14.46 8.53
C ALA A 128 -14.14 -14.66 7.73
N GLN A 129 -14.71 -13.59 7.15
CA GLN A 129 -15.94 -13.69 6.36
C GLN A 129 -15.66 -14.03 4.91
N ASP A 130 -14.69 -13.36 4.29
CA ASP A 130 -14.34 -13.55 2.89
C ASP A 130 -12.86 -13.18 2.66
N PRO A 131 -11.94 -14.17 2.78
CA PRO A 131 -10.51 -13.95 2.57
C PRO A 131 -10.16 -13.39 1.19
N ALA A 132 -10.91 -13.75 0.14
CA ALA A 132 -10.64 -13.33 -1.23
C ALA A 132 -10.89 -11.81 -1.42
N ASN A 133 -11.90 -11.28 -0.73
CA ASN A 133 -12.25 -9.86 -0.75
C ASN A 133 -11.69 -9.05 0.42
N ALA A 134 -10.95 -9.68 1.34
CA ALA A 134 -10.27 -9.04 2.47
C ALA A 134 -8.90 -8.41 2.11
N VAL A 135 -8.53 -8.42 0.82
CA VAL A 135 -7.28 -7.85 0.31
C VAL A 135 -7.59 -6.72 -0.67
N SER A 136 -6.83 -5.63 -0.58
CA SER A 136 -6.82 -4.55 -1.56
C SER A 136 -5.38 -4.23 -1.94
N SER A 137 -5.09 -4.00 -3.23
CA SER A 137 -3.73 -3.63 -3.62
C SER A 137 -3.68 -2.61 -4.74
N PHE A 138 -2.59 -1.85 -4.79
CA PHE A 138 -2.29 -0.94 -5.88
C PHE A 138 -0.78 -0.87 -6.13
N GLN A 139 -0.40 -0.51 -7.35
CA GLN A 139 0.98 -0.24 -7.70
C GLN A 139 1.23 1.26 -7.71
N VAL A 140 2.40 1.67 -7.24
CA VAL A 140 2.86 3.05 -7.25
C VAL A 140 4.28 3.13 -7.81
N SER A 141 4.48 4.01 -8.78
CA SER A 141 5.80 4.42 -9.27
C SER A 141 6.21 5.70 -8.55
N VAL A 142 7.27 5.61 -7.75
CA VAL A 142 7.75 6.70 -6.90
C VAL A 142 9.01 7.29 -7.51
N GLY A 143 9.02 8.60 -7.70
CA GLY A 143 10.16 9.38 -8.18
C GLY A 143 10.87 10.15 -7.07
N ALA A 144 12.04 10.69 -7.38
CA ALA A 144 12.88 11.49 -6.47
C ALA A 144 13.17 10.84 -5.09
N ALA A 145 13.08 9.50 -5.01
CA ALA A 145 13.31 8.73 -3.78
C ALA A 145 14.76 8.29 -3.60
N GLY A 146 15.58 8.47 -4.65
CA GLY A 146 16.91 7.87 -4.77
C GLY A 146 16.83 6.44 -5.31
N THR A 147 17.92 5.98 -5.91
CA THR A 147 17.98 4.72 -6.65
C THR A 147 18.68 3.60 -5.90
N THR A 148 19.03 3.83 -4.63
CA THR A 148 19.82 2.88 -3.86
C THR A 148 19.22 2.56 -2.50
N ASN A 149 19.64 1.41 -2.01
CA ASN A 149 19.20 0.79 -0.77
C ASN A 149 19.42 1.65 0.47
N LYS A 150 20.41 2.56 0.42
CA LYS A 150 20.79 3.49 1.47
C LYS A 150 20.01 4.81 1.40
N THR A 151 19.55 5.19 0.21
CA THR A 151 18.94 6.52 -0.04
C THR A 151 17.43 6.52 0.13
N VAL A 152 16.77 5.40 -0.20
CA VAL A 152 15.32 5.24 -0.09
C VAL A 152 14.87 5.22 1.36
N ARG A 153 13.93 6.11 1.65
CA ARG A 153 13.32 6.27 2.96
C ARG A 153 11.89 5.75 2.92
N VAL A 154 11.51 5.17 4.04
CA VAL A 154 10.16 4.67 4.28
C VAL A 154 9.19 5.86 4.35
N PRO A 155 8.01 5.77 3.72
CA PRO A 155 6.90 6.64 4.05
C PRO A 155 6.67 6.71 5.56
N LYS A 156 6.51 7.93 6.08
CA LYS A 156 6.22 8.18 7.49
C LYS A 156 4.74 8.50 7.65
N ASN A 157 4.23 8.43 8.88
CA ASN A 157 2.88 8.88 9.23
C ASN A 157 1.81 8.26 8.31
N ILE A 158 1.85 6.94 8.15
CA ILE A 158 0.80 6.24 7.42
C ILE A 158 -0.51 6.46 8.18
N THR A 159 -1.57 6.81 7.46
CA THR A 159 -2.92 7.04 7.99
C THR A 159 -3.90 6.23 7.17
N LEU A 160 -4.88 5.61 7.83
CA LEU A 160 -5.94 4.89 7.18
C LEU A 160 -7.27 5.48 7.64
N LYS A 161 -8.02 6.05 6.70
CA LYS A 161 -9.39 6.47 6.93
C LYS A 161 -10.31 5.47 6.23
N ALA A 162 -11.39 5.11 6.90
CA ALA A 162 -12.44 4.28 6.35
C ALA A 162 -13.74 4.60 7.13
N PRO A 163 -14.91 4.24 6.60
CA PRO A 163 -16.17 4.55 7.25
C PRO A 163 -16.27 3.92 8.64
N GLY A 164 -16.91 4.64 9.56
CA GLY A 164 -17.02 4.26 10.95
C GLY A 164 -15.81 4.69 11.78
N PRO A 165 -15.57 4.04 12.93
CA PRO A 165 -14.61 4.52 13.91
C PRO A 165 -13.16 4.43 13.40
N GLY A 166 -12.36 5.45 13.69
CA GLY A 166 -11.04 5.66 13.09
C GLY A 166 -10.02 4.55 13.34
N TYR A 167 -9.03 4.45 12.45
CA TYR A 167 -7.92 3.50 12.54
C TYR A 167 -6.63 4.22 12.99
N THR A 168 -5.84 3.57 13.82
CA THR A 168 -4.54 4.09 14.27
C THR A 168 -3.41 3.23 13.72
N CYS A 169 -2.51 3.83 12.96
CA CYS A 169 -1.38 3.11 12.39
C CYS A 169 -0.24 2.98 13.40
N GLY A 170 0.22 1.76 13.63
CA GLY A 170 1.43 1.48 14.40
C GLY A 170 2.71 1.85 13.63
N PRO A 171 3.87 1.76 14.29
CA PRO A 171 5.15 2.07 13.67
C PRO A 171 5.44 1.14 12.49
N VAL A 172 5.96 1.70 11.41
CA VAL A 172 6.32 0.94 10.21
C VAL A 172 7.57 0.10 10.48
N LYS A 173 7.50 -1.22 10.26
CA LYS A 173 8.61 -2.16 10.47
C LYS A 173 9.13 -2.70 9.14
N ILE A 174 10.42 -2.98 9.08
CA ILE A 174 11.02 -3.72 7.96
C ILE A 174 10.76 -5.20 8.20
N VAL A 175 10.21 -5.88 7.20
CA VAL A 175 9.89 -7.31 7.26
C VAL A 175 10.66 -8.09 6.20
N ARG A 176 10.53 -9.42 6.26
CA ARG A 176 11.07 -10.30 5.22
C ARG A 176 10.44 -9.94 3.87
N PRO A 177 11.21 -9.95 2.78
CA PRO A 177 10.67 -9.67 1.46
C PRO A 177 9.57 -10.66 1.08
N THR A 178 8.49 -10.14 0.49
CA THR A 178 7.43 -10.95 -0.09
C THR A 178 7.94 -11.68 -1.31
N VAL A 179 7.60 -12.96 -1.42
CA VAL A 179 7.79 -13.75 -2.64
C VAL A 179 6.47 -13.75 -3.41
N PHE A 180 6.52 -13.33 -4.66
CA PHE A 180 5.41 -13.33 -5.58
C PHE A 180 5.56 -14.53 -6.52
N LEU A 181 4.49 -15.32 -6.62
CA LEU A 181 4.38 -16.39 -7.59
C LEU A 181 3.64 -15.87 -8.82
N SER A 182 4.19 -16.09 -10.01
CA SER A 182 3.53 -15.76 -11.26
C SER A 182 2.21 -16.55 -11.42
N ALA A 183 1.28 -16.04 -12.22
CA ALA A 183 -0.02 -16.67 -12.43
C ALA A 183 0.10 -18.10 -13.01
N ASP A 184 1.11 -18.34 -13.84
CA ASP A 184 1.44 -19.67 -14.40
C ASP A 184 2.19 -20.59 -13.41
N LYS A 185 2.50 -20.09 -12.20
CA LYS A 185 3.24 -20.76 -11.13
C LYS A 185 4.67 -21.19 -11.48
N ARG A 186 5.24 -20.68 -12.57
CA ARG A 186 6.58 -21.07 -13.04
C ARG A 186 7.70 -20.15 -12.58
N ARG A 187 7.38 -18.92 -12.17
CA ARG A 187 8.35 -17.89 -11.81
C ARG A 187 8.08 -17.34 -10.43
N PHE A 188 9.12 -17.33 -9.60
CA PHE A 188 9.14 -16.60 -8.35
C PHE A 188 9.87 -15.28 -8.55
N THR A 189 9.25 -14.19 -8.12
CA THR A 189 9.92 -12.89 -7.97
C THR A 189 9.84 -12.48 -6.51
N GLN A 190 10.70 -11.59 -6.06
CA GLN A 190 10.72 -11.16 -4.66
C GLN A 190 10.83 -9.65 -4.55
N ALA A 191 10.19 -9.10 -3.52
CA ALA A 191 10.39 -7.72 -3.14
C ALA A 191 11.86 -7.47 -2.75
N LEU A 192 12.37 -6.28 -3.06
CA LEU A 192 13.73 -5.87 -2.73
C LEU A 192 13.82 -5.51 -1.24
N SER A 193 14.54 -6.33 -0.46
CA SER A 193 14.81 -6.11 0.97
C SER A 193 16.30 -6.23 1.31
N LYS A 194 16.72 -5.66 2.45
CA LYS A 194 18.08 -5.83 3.00
C LYS A 194 18.29 -7.26 3.52
N PHE A 195 17.21 -7.94 3.89
CA PHE A 195 17.25 -9.36 4.24
C PHE A 195 17.35 -10.17 2.96
N LEU A 196 18.51 -10.78 2.72
CA LEU A 196 18.62 -11.90 1.79
C LEU A 196 17.58 -12.95 2.22
N PRO A 197 16.78 -13.51 1.30
CA PRO A 197 16.09 -14.75 1.62
C PRO A 197 17.19 -15.76 1.98
N GLN A 198 17.06 -16.41 3.13
CA GLN A 198 17.61 -17.75 3.22
C GLN A 198 16.84 -18.53 2.16
N LEU A 199 17.49 -18.75 1.02
CA LEU A 199 17.07 -19.72 0.03
C LEU A 199 16.85 -21.02 0.79
N PHE A 200 15.68 -21.63 0.56
CA PHE A 200 15.31 -22.99 0.90
C PHE A 200 16.40 -23.78 1.64
N SER A 201 16.21 -23.97 2.94
CA SER A 201 16.68 -25.20 3.57
C SER A 201 15.44 -25.93 4.03
N GLU A 202 15.36 -27.16 3.56
CA GLU A 202 14.33 -28.17 3.85
C GLU A 202 14.07 -28.32 5.36
#